data_AF-A0A1Q3SR55-F1
#
_entry.id   AF-A0A1Q3SR55-F1
#
_cell.length_a   1.000
_cell.length_b   1.000
_cell.length_c   1.000
_cell.angle_alpha   90.00
_cell.angle_beta   90.00
_cell.angle_gamma   90.00
#
_symmetry.space_group_name_H-M   'P 1'
#
loop_
_entity.id
_entity.type
_entity.pdbx_description
1 polymer ?
#
loop_
_entity_poly.entity_id
_entity_poly.type
_entity_poly.pdbx_seq_one_letter_code
_entity_poly.pdbx_strand_id
1 'polypeptide(L)'
;MNSQEPEKIAVIGSGTMGAGIAQVCLLAGYRVTLQDLKDELVQNAASQIAHFLRRMAEKGQLSSPTAETAISRLSVTTDLAEAAQEAGWVIEAVFENMEVKRDLFQRLNKFCPPETNFASNTSGLSISEIGAAGGRPRQTVGLHFFNPVPLMKLVEVVRGSDTAPEVEQAAIALGQKLGKTVVVCGDSPNFIVNRINRPVNLEAQQLLQDGLSSLTIDRALVQGAGFKMGPLMTSDLSGVHIGLTVTENIFKETGDPRFRPVPLVRKLVRAGHLGKKAGKGYYLYPPGAENPVPRQPEIVLPLAETPAKIAIVGENPATEKLKAQLTGGGLPIEEDLNEAGLVLLAPGLDYREFFKHHPAAPGTVYALLDALASVTEAGFVSGQPQNVIGLQNPLPSINDKFYEINLGLETSLETAAKVAALLKRMGCSYAVMPETPAGIVLRVICAMINEAAFALQENLASVSDIDTAMRLGMNYGQGPFQYADQLGLDRVLATLDYLHAETGDPRYRAAVILRQMVRAGKLGQVSGRGFYSYQVS
;
A
#
# COMPACT_ATOMS: atom_id res chain seq x y z
N MET A 1 -21.44 -24.93 -36.57
CA MET A 1 -20.01 -24.72 -36.26
C MET A 1 -19.60 -23.40 -36.89
N ASN A 2 -19.57 -22.30 -36.13
CA ASN A 2 -18.88 -21.09 -36.58
C ASN A 2 -17.43 -21.23 -36.11
N SER A 3 -16.62 -21.90 -36.92
CA SER A 3 -15.18 -22.00 -36.72
C SER A 3 -14.53 -20.72 -37.26
N GLN A 4 -14.72 -19.60 -36.56
CA GLN A 4 -13.76 -18.49 -36.68
C GLN A 4 -12.49 -18.94 -35.96
N GLU A 5 -11.35 -18.87 -36.65
CA GLU A 5 -10.06 -19.09 -36.00
C GLU A 5 -9.93 -18.19 -34.77
N PRO A 6 -9.30 -18.66 -33.67
CA PRO A 6 -9.11 -17.81 -32.51
C PRO A 6 -8.27 -16.58 -32.86
N GLU A 7 -8.68 -15.43 -32.34
CA GLU A 7 -7.97 -14.15 -32.50
C GLU A 7 -6.51 -14.28 -32.01
N LYS A 8 -5.59 -13.64 -32.73
CA LYS A 8 -4.14 -13.67 -32.46
C LYS A 8 -3.74 -12.46 -31.60
N ILE A 9 -2.95 -12.74 -30.55
CA ILE A 9 -2.28 -11.74 -29.72
C ILE A 9 -0.76 -11.91 -29.89
N ALA A 10 -0.06 -10.83 -30.25
CA ALA A 10 1.39 -10.79 -30.20
C ALA A 10 1.84 -10.32 -28.82
N VAL A 11 2.68 -11.10 -28.13
CA VAL A 11 3.29 -10.70 -26.86
C VAL A 11 4.78 -10.44 -27.09
N ILE A 12 5.21 -9.21 -26.84
CA ILE A 12 6.57 -8.77 -27.14
C ILE A 12 7.38 -8.69 -25.85
N GLY A 13 8.43 -9.51 -25.75
CA GLY A 13 9.22 -9.75 -24.54
C GLY A 13 8.82 -11.06 -23.87
N SER A 14 9.80 -11.96 -23.66
CA SER A 14 9.60 -13.29 -23.07
C SER A 14 10.13 -13.40 -21.64
N GLY A 15 10.34 -12.26 -20.96
CA GLY A 15 10.62 -12.20 -19.54
C GLY A 15 9.44 -12.67 -18.67
N THR A 16 9.58 -12.58 -17.35
CA THR A 16 8.58 -13.08 -16.38
C THR A 16 7.17 -12.53 -16.63
N MET A 17 7.04 -11.24 -16.93
CA MET A 17 5.74 -10.61 -17.20
C MET A 17 5.16 -11.10 -18.53
N GLY A 18 5.93 -11.03 -19.62
CA GLY A 18 5.48 -11.46 -20.94
C GLY A 18 5.07 -12.93 -20.99
N ALA A 19 5.85 -13.83 -20.38
CA ALA A 19 5.49 -15.25 -20.28
C ALA A 19 4.17 -15.46 -19.50
N GLY A 20 3.97 -14.71 -18.41
CA GLY A 20 2.73 -14.76 -17.64
C GLY A 20 1.52 -14.18 -18.39
N ILE A 21 1.72 -13.11 -19.16
CA ILE A 21 0.69 -12.52 -20.05
C ILE A 21 0.30 -13.51 -21.14
N ALA A 22 1.30 -14.12 -21.81
CA ALA A 22 1.07 -15.15 -22.81
C ALA A 22 0.27 -16.32 -22.22
N GLN A 23 0.65 -16.81 -21.03
CA GLN A 23 -0.06 -17.89 -20.36
C GLN A 23 -1.56 -17.59 -20.13
N VAL A 24 -1.90 -16.40 -19.62
CA VAL A 24 -3.31 -16.05 -19.40
C VAL A 24 -4.08 -15.85 -20.70
N CYS A 25 -3.43 -15.37 -21.77
CA CYS A 25 -4.04 -15.26 -23.09
C CYS A 25 -4.37 -16.63 -23.70
N LEU A 26 -3.44 -17.59 -23.60
CA LEU A 26 -3.66 -18.96 -24.08
C LEU A 26 -4.83 -19.65 -23.35
N LEU A 27 -4.91 -19.48 -22.03
CA LEU A 27 -6.00 -20.01 -21.20
C LEU A 27 -7.36 -19.38 -21.55
N ALA A 28 -7.38 -18.11 -21.96
CA ALA A 28 -8.57 -17.41 -22.41
C ALA A 28 -8.99 -17.73 -23.86
N GLY A 29 -8.25 -18.61 -24.54
CA GLY A 29 -8.58 -19.12 -25.86
C GLY A 29 -7.92 -18.42 -27.03
N TYR A 30 -7.02 -17.46 -26.80
CA TYR A 30 -6.31 -16.76 -27.87
C TYR A 30 -5.17 -17.59 -28.47
N ARG A 31 -4.85 -17.36 -29.74
CA ARG A 31 -3.54 -17.72 -30.29
C ARG A 31 -2.53 -16.68 -29.83
N VAL A 32 -1.35 -17.13 -29.39
CA VAL A 32 -0.30 -16.22 -28.94
C VAL A 32 0.97 -16.44 -29.74
N THR A 33 1.51 -15.38 -30.32
CA THR A 33 2.89 -15.38 -30.81
C THR A 33 3.76 -14.62 -29.82
N LEU A 34 4.65 -15.33 -29.12
CA LEU A 34 5.60 -14.77 -28.18
C LEU A 34 6.91 -14.46 -28.89
N GLN A 35 7.39 -13.22 -28.77
CA GLN A 35 8.58 -12.75 -29.45
C GLN A 35 9.62 -12.19 -28.46
N ASP A 36 10.89 -12.48 -28.71
CA ASP A 36 12.04 -11.86 -28.04
C ASP A 36 13.27 -11.87 -28.98
N LEU A 37 14.37 -11.25 -28.58
CA LEU A 37 15.57 -11.04 -29.38
C LEU A 37 16.40 -12.30 -29.64
N LYS A 38 16.22 -13.37 -28.85
CA LYS A 38 17.03 -14.59 -28.92
C LYS A 38 16.15 -15.82 -28.86
N ASP A 39 16.44 -16.80 -29.69
CA ASP A 39 15.69 -18.07 -29.73
C ASP A 39 15.70 -18.76 -28.35
N GLU A 40 16.86 -18.81 -27.69
CA GLU A 40 16.97 -19.36 -26.32
C GLU A 40 15.98 -18.74 -25.33
N LEU A 41 15.74 -17.42 -25.39
CA LEU A 41 14.84 -16.73 -24.47
C LEU A 41 13.38 -17.13 -24.71
N VAL A 42 12.94 -17.17 -25.97
CA VAL A 42 11.56 -17.54 -26.32
C VAL A 42 11.30 -19.03 -26.10
N GLN A 43 12.26 -19.91 -26.41
CA GLN A 43 12.12 -21.36 -26.18
C GLN A 43 12.07 -21.68 -24.67
N ASN A 44 12.89 -20.99 -23.86
CA ASN A 44 12.85 -21.13 -22.41
C ASN A 44 11.50 -20.66 -21.84
N ALA A 45 10.99 -19.52 -22.30
CA ALA A 45 9.67 -19.03 -21.88
C ALA A 45 8.53 -19.97 -22.28
N ALA A 46 8.54 -20.47 -23.53
CA ALA A 46 7.55 -21.45 -23.99
C ALA A 46 7.57 -22.74 -23.17
N SER A 47 8.77 -23.24 -22.85
CA SER A 47 8.95 -24.41 -21.99
C SER A 47 8.39 -24.17 -20.57
N GLN A 48 8.64 -22.98 -20.00
CA GLN A 48 8.09 -22.59 -18.70
C GLN A 48 6.57 -22.50 -18.74
N ILE A 49 5.98 -21.86 -19.75
CA ILE A 49 4.52 -21.76 -19.92
C ILE A 49 3.90 -23.16 -20.01
N ALA A 50 4.44 -24.03 -20.86
CA ALA A 50 3.96 -25.40 -21.01
C ALA A 50 4.07 -26.20 -19.70
N HIS A 51 5.19 -26.06 -18.99
CA HIS A 51 5.38 -26.68 -17.68
C HIS A 51 4.31 -26.21 -16.67
N PHE A 52 4.07 -24.90 -16.56
CA PHE A 52 3.07 -24.37 -15.62
C PHE A 52 1.65 -24.82 -15.98
N LEU A 53 1.27 -24.82 -17.26
CA LEU A 53 -0.05 -25.28 -17.69
C LEU A 53 -0.28 -26.76 -17.36
N ARG A 54 0.72 -27.62 -17.59
CA ARG A 54 0.67 -29.04 -17.20
C ARG A 54 0.60 -29.22 -15.68
N ARG A 55 1.39 -28.45 -14.92
CA ARG A 55 1.35 -28.46 -13.44
C ARG A 55 -0.02 -28.04 -12.89
N MET A 56 -0.68 -27.07 -13.52
CA MET A 56 -2.05 -26.70 -13.12
C MET A 56 -3.03 -27.85 -13.39
N ALA A 57 -2.86 -28.59 -14.48
CA ALA A 57 -3.67 -29.78 -14.77
C ALA A 57 -3.42 -30.93 -13.77
N GLU A 58 -2.16 -31.19 -13.42
CA GLU A 58 -1.79 -32.16 -12.37
C GLU A 58 -2.43 -31.82 -11.01
N LYS A 59 -2.55 -30.52 -10.70
CA LYS A 59 -3.19 -30.01 -9.48
C LYS A 59 -4.71 -29.93 -9.57
N GLY A 60 -5.32 -30.37 -10.67
CA GLY A 60 -6.76 -30.35 -10.90
C GLY A 60 -7.36 -28.95 -11.09
N GLN A 61 -6.53 -27.93 -11.36
CA GLN A 61 -7.00 -26.55 -11.59
C GLN A 61 -7.58 -26.36 -13.01
N LEU A 62 -7.19 -27.22 -13.96
CA LEU A 62 -7.83 -27.38 -15.27
C LEU A 62 -7.68 -28.82 -15.77
N SER A 63 -8.37 -29.17 -16.86
CA SER A 63 -8.24 -30.49 -17.47
C SER A 63 -6.96 -30.62 -18.30
N SER A 64 -6.38 -31.82 -18.39
CA SER A 64 -5.21 -32.10 -19.25
C SER A 64 -5.47 -31.74 -20.73
N PRO A 65 -6.62 -32.08 -21.35
CA PRO A 65 -6.96 -31.64 -22.70
C PRO A 65 -6.98 -30.12 -22.86
N THR A 66 -7.49 -29.38 -21.86
CA THR A 66 -7.48 -27.91 -21.87
C THR A 66 -6.05 -27.36 -21.83
N ALA A 67 -5.16 -27.97 -21.04
CA ALA A 67 -3.76 -27.56 -20.95
C ALA A 67 -3.04 -27.73 -22.30
N GLU A 68 -3.12 -28.91 -22.91
CA GLU A 68 -2.46 -29.16 -24.20
C GLU A 68 -3.06 -28.33 -25.34
N THR A 69 -4.39 -28.07 -25.31
CA THR A 69 -5.04 -27.15 -26.26
C THR A 69 -4.55 -25.71 -26.09
N ALA A 70 -4.29 -25.26 -24.86
CA ALA A 70 -3.70 -23.94 -24.63
C ALA A 70 -2.24 -23.91 -25.11
N ILE A 71 -1.46 -24.96 -24.87
CA ILE A 71 -0.06 -25.06 -25.33
C ILE A 71 0.01 -25.03 -26.86
N SER A 72 -0.87 -25.74 -27.56
CA SER A 72 -0.85 -25.80 -29.04
C SER A 72 -1.19 -24.47 -29.72
N ARG A 73 -1.74 -23.50 -28.98
CA ARG A 73 -2.01 -22.14 -29.46
C ARG A 73 -0.82 -21.19 -29.32
N LEU A 74 0.29 -21.63 -28.71
CA LEU A 74 1.50 -20.85 -28.57
C LEU A 74 2.42 -21.07 -29.77
N SER A 75 2.88 -19.98 -30.36
CA SER A 75 3.99 -19.96 -31.30
C SER A 75 5.07 -19.01 -30.77
N VAL A 76 6.31 -19.26 -31.14
CA VAL A 76 7.46 -18.43 -30.75
C VAL A 76 8.23 -17.99 -31.98
N THR A 77 8.79 -16.79 -31.94
CA THR A 77 9.66 -16.28 -33.01
C THR A 77 10.67 -15.28 -32.45
N THR A 78 11.73 -15.04 -33.21
CA THR A 78 12.63 -13.90 -32.97
C THR A 78 12.35 -12.72 -33.91
N ASP A 79 11.54 -12.94 -34.96
CA ASP A 79 11.17 -11.92 -35.93
C ASP A 79 9.95 -11.12 -35.46
N LEU A 80 10.14 -9.81 -35.29
CA LEU A 80 9.09 -8.89 -34.88
C LEU A 80 7.95 -8.77 -35.92
N ALA A 81 8.27 -8.83 -37.21
CA ALA A 81 7.27 -8.75 -38.27
C ALA A 81 6.38 -9.98 -38.29
N GLU A 82 6.96 -11.18 -38.12
CA GLU A 82 6.21 -12.44 -38.02
C GLU A 82 5.26 -12.43 -36.81
N ALA A 83 5.73 -11.92 -35.66
CA ALA A 83 4.90 -11.78 -34.47
C ALA A 83 3.71 -10.84 -34.71
N ALA A 84 3.96 -9.71 -35.37
CA ALA A 84 2.98 -8.65 -35.62
C ALA A 84 1.91 -8.98 -36.68
N GLN A 85 2.21 -9.88 -37.63
CA GLN A 85 1.28 -10.25 -38.71
C GLN A 85 -0.04 -10.79 -38.13
N GLU A 86 -1.18 -10.32 -38.65
CA GLU A 86 -2.53 -10.78 -38.27
C GLU A 86 -2.89 -10.62 -36.78
N ALA A 87 -2.08 -9.89 -36.00
CA ALA A 87 -2.36 -9.68 -34.59
C ALA A 87 -3.53 -8.68 -34.44
N GLY A 88 -4.58 -9.07 -33.71
CA GLY A 88 -5.63 -8.14 -33.28
C GLY A 88 -5.15 -7.23 -32.15
N TRP A 89 -4.24 -7.76 -31.32
CA TRP A 89 -3.58 -7.06 -30.23
C TRP A 89 -2.08 -7.30 -30.22
N VAL A 90 -1.33 -6.25 -29.90
CA VAL A 90 0.06 -6.35 -29.44
C VAL A 90 0.10 -5.99 -27.96
N ILE A 91 0.69 -6.84 -27.12
CA ILE A 91 0.95 -6.55 -25.70
C ILE A 91 2.46 -6.55 -25.47
N GLU A 92 3.00 -5.37 -25.20
CA GLU A 92 4.43 -5.16 -24.98
C GLU A 92 4.78 -5.30 -23.49
N ALA A 93 5.80 -6.12 -23.21
CA ALA A 93 6.36 -6.38 -21.88
C ALA A 93 7.90 -6.53 -21.93
N VAL A 94 8.57 -5.63 -22.65
CA VAL A 94 10.03 -5.53 -22.75
C VAL A 94 10.62 -4.64 -21.64
N PHE A 95 11.92 -4.39 -21.73
CA PHE A 95 12.68 -3.59 -20.76
C PHE A 95 12.05 -2.20 -20.52
N GLU A 96 12.02 -1.79 -19.26
CA GLU A 96 11.31 -0.58 -18.80
C GLU A 96 12.13 0.70 -19.11
N ASN A 97 12.19 1.06 -20.38
CA ASN A 97 12.88 2.25 -20.87
C ASN A 97 12.07 2.92 -21.99
N MET A 98 11.89 4.24 -21.90
CA MET A 98 11.07 4.99 -22.85
C MET A 98 11.62 4.94 -24.28
N GLU A 99 12.93 5.11 -24.48
CA GLU A 99 13.54 5.08 -25.82
C GLU A 99 13.37 3.71 -26.49
N VAL A 100 13.57 2.62 -25.73
CA VAL A 100 13.36 1.25 -26.22
C VAL A 100 11.91 1.04 -26.65
N LYS A 101 10.94 1.46 -25.83
CA LYS A 101 9.51 1.31 -26.16
C LYS A 101 9.10 2.16 -27.36
N ARG A 102 9.63 3.39 -27.48
CA ARG A 102 9.37 4.27 -28.62
C ARG A 102 9.84 3.66 -29.94
N ASP A 103 11.08 3.16 -30.00
CA ASP A 103 11.60 2.47 -31.20
C ASP A 103 10.75 1.23 -31.53
N LEU A 104 10.44 0.43 -30.52
CA LEU A 104 9.66 -0.80 -30.69
C LEU A 104 8.26 -0.51 -31.26
N PHE A 105 7.53 0.45 -30.69
CA PHE A 105 6.19 0.80 -31.15
C PHE A 105 6.19 1.39 -32.55
N GLN A 106 7.23 2.14 -32.95
CA GLN A 106 7.40 2.61 -34.34
C GLN A 106 7.58 1.45 -35.31
N ARG A 107 8.35 0.43 -34.93
CA ARG A 107 8.56 -0.76 -35.75
C ARG A 107 7.29 -1.60 -35.85
N LEU A 108 6.60 -1.81 -34.73
CA LEU A 108 5.30 -2.50 -34.69
C LEU A 108 4.27 -1.82 -35.59
N ASN A 109 4.19 -0.49 -35.58
CA ASN A 109 3.26 0.25 -36.44
C ASN A 109 3.45 -0.04 -37.94
N LYS A 110 4.68 -0.31 -38.38
CA LYS A 110 4.99 -0.66 -39.79
C LYS A 110 4.55 -2.09 -40.15
N PHE A 111 4.52 -3.01 -39.20
CA PHE A 111 4.27 -4.43 -39.45
C PHE A 111 2.85 -4.86 -39.12
N CYS A 112 2.19 -4.19 -38.16
CA CYS A 112 0.84 -4.54 -37.75
C CYS A 112 -0.22 -4.04 -38.74
N PRO A 113 -1.29 -4.82 -38.97
CA PRO A 113 -2.48 -4.34 -39.66
C PRO A 113 -3.01 -3.01 -39.10
N PRO A 114 -3.67 -2.15 -39.91
CA PRO A 114 -4.18 -0.85 -39.45
C PRO A 114 -5.12 -0.93 -38.24
N GLU A 115 -5.89 -2.00 -38.12
CA GLU A 115 -6.88 -2.24 -37.07
C GLU A 115 -6.28 -2.76 -35.75
N THR A 116 -5.02 -3.18 -35.73
CA THR A 116 -4.38 -3.73 -34.53
C THR A 116 -4.29 -2.70 -33.41
N ASN A 117 -4.74 -3.10 -32.21
CA ASN A 117 -4.61 -2.31 -30.99
C ASN A 117 -3.28 -2.63 -30.28
N PHE A 118 -2.65 -1.60 -29.71
CA PHE A 118 -1.38 -1.72 -29.00
C PHE A 118 -1.58 -1.50 -27.50
N ALA A 119 -1.01 -2.39 -26.70
CA ALA A 119 -0.98 -2.31 -25.25
C ALA A 119 0.46 -2.35 -24.74
N SER A 120 0.78 -1.51 -23.74
CA SER A 120 2.02 -1.63 -22.97
C SER A 120 1.73 -2.10 -21.54
N ASN A 121 2.51 -3.06 -21.06
CA ASN A 121 2.53 -3.51 -19.66
C ASN A 121 3.50 -2.68 -18.79
N THR A 122 3.95 -1.50 -19.25
CA THR A 122 4.76 -0.59 -18.42
C THR A 122 4.14 -0.40 -17.04
N SER A 123 4.97 -0.18 -16.01
CA SER A 123 4.53 0.02 -14.62
C SER A 123 4.47 1.50 -14.22
N GLY A 124 4.77 2.43 -15.15
CA GLY A 124 4.68 3.85 -14.89
C GLY A 124 5.23 4.80 -15.97
N LEU A 125 5.63 4.32 -17.15
CA LEU A 125 5.96 5.20 -18.29
C LEU A 125 4.68 5.70 -18.97
N SER A 126 4.74 6.89 -19.56
CA SER A 126 3.58 7.52 -20.21
C SER A 126 3.09 6.71 -21.41
N ILE A 127 1.82 6.30 -21.34
CA ILE A 127 1.11 5.67 -22.47
C ILE A 127 0.93 6.65 -23.62
N SER A 128 0.70 7.93 -23.30
CA SER A 128 0.55 9.00 -24.27
C SER A 128 1.83 9.19 -25.09
N GLU A 129 3.01 9.20 -24.43
CA GLU A 129 4.29 9.29 -25.14
C GLU A 129 4.55 8.05 -26.01
N ILE A 130 4.29 6.84 -25.49
CA ILE A 130 4.45 5.59 -26.24
C ILE A 130 3.55 5.58 -27.48
N GLY A 131 2.27 5.92 -27.34
CA GLY A 131 1.30 5.94 -28.43
C GLY A 131 1.62 6.99 -29.49
N ALA A 132 1.99 8.21 -29.07
CA ALA A 132 2.39 9.29 -29.96
C ALA A 132 3.65 8.92 -30.76
N ALA A 133 4.68 8.42 -30.08
CA ALA A 133 5.91 8.01 -30.73
C ALA A 133 5.72 6.83 -31.69
N GLY A 134 4.83 5.89 -31.34
CA GLY A 134 4.44 4.76 -32.19
C GLY A 134 3.63 5.14 -33.42
N GLY A 135 3.08 6.36 -33.49
CA GLY A 135 2.23 6.82 -34.60
C GLY A 135 0.81 6.26 -34.57
N ARG A 136 0.39 5.65 -33.46
CA ARG A 136 -0.98 5.14 -33.23
C ARG A 136 -1.52 5.58 -31.86
N PRO A 137 -1.51 6.89 -31.53
CA PRO A 137 -1.89 7.35 -30.20
C PRO A 137 -3.33 6.96 -29.82
N ARG A 138 -4.24 6.95 -30.80
CA ARG A 138 -5.64 6.55 -30.62
C ARG A 138 -5.85 5.05 -30.37
N GLN A 139 -4.94 4.19 -30.84
CA GLN A 139 -5.01 2.73 -30.71
C GLN A 139 -4.05 2.18 -29.66
N THR A 140 -3.43 3.04 -28.86
CA THR A 140 -2.48 2.66 -27.82
C THR A 140 -3.11 2.83 -26.45
N VAL A 141 -2.99 1.82 -25.58
CA VAL A 141 -3.50 1.80 -24.21
C VAL A 141 -2.46 1.18 -23.27
N GLY A 142 -2.53 1.44 -21.97
CA GLY A 142 -1.81 0.64 -20.98
C GLY A 142 -2.64 -0.56 -20.56
N LEU A 143 -1.99 -1.72 -20.42
CA LEU A 143 -2.58 -2.92 -19.86
C LEU A 143 -1.59 -3.48 -18.83
N HIS A 144 -1.60 -2.89 -17.64
CA HIS A 144 -0.60 -3.12 -16.61
C HIS A 144 -1.03 -4.28 -15.69
N PHE A 145 -0.35 -5.41 -15.84
CA PHE A 145 -0.53 -6.62 -15.03
C PHE A 145 0.39 -6.62 -13.82
N PHE A 146 0.00 -7.37 -12.79
CA PHE A 146 0.76 -7.48 -11.54
C PHE A 146 1.45 -8.85 -11.44
N ASN A 147 2.70 -8.86 -10.97
CA ASN A 147 3.49 -10.08 -10.83
C ASN A 147 3.10 -10.87 -9.56
N PRO A 148 2.91 -12.21 -9.62
CA PRO A 148 2.86 -13.06 -10.82
C PRO A 148 1.54 -12.97 -11.60
N VAL A 149 1.61 -12.76 -12.91
CA VAL A 149 0.45 -12.47 -13.77
C VAL A 149 -0.65 -13.53 -13.67
N PRO A 150 -0.39 -14.86 -13.68
CA PRO A 150 -1.47 -15.85 -13.56
C PRO A 150 -2.20 -15.84 -12.22
N LEU A 151 -1.54 -15.40 -11.14
CA LEU A 151 -2.08 -15.42 -9.78
C LEU A 151 -2.77 -14.10 -9.40
N MET A 152 -2.19 -12.98 -9.83
CA MET A 152 -2.72 -11.66 -9.51
C MET A 152 -4.02 -11.40 -10.26
N LYS A 153 -5.04 -10.92 -9.55
CA LYS A 153 -6.38 -10.74 -10.10
C LYS A 153 -6.57 -9.40 -10.83
N LEU A 154 -5.73 -8.41 -10.54
CA LEU A 154 -5.88 -7.05 -11.04
C LEU A 154 -5.19 -6.86 -12.40
N VAL A 155 -5.78 -6.04 -13.25
CA VAL A 155 -5.12 -5.36 -14.36
C VAL A 155 -5.58 -3.89 -14.38
N GLU A 156 -4.65 -2.96 -14.54
CA GLU A 156 -4.96 -1.55 -14.76
C GLU A 156 -5.03 -1.27 -16.27
N VAL A 157 -6.19 -0.85 -16.75
CA VAL A 157 -6.35 -0.28 -18.10
C VAL A 157 -6.06 1.21 -18.00
N VAL A 158 -5.01 1.66 -18.68
CA VAL A 158 -4.52 3.04 -18.59
C VAL A 158 -4.82 3.78 -19.89
N ARG A 159 -5.68 4.78 -19.81
CA ARG A 159 -6.06 5.65 -20.93
C ARG A 159 -5.02 6.75 -21.13
N GLY A 160 -4.27 6.68 -22.23
CA GLY A 160 -3.46 7.79 -22.75
C GLY A 160 -4.32 8.97 -23.19
N SER A 161 -3.72 10.15 -23.37
CA SER A 161 -4.44 11.38 -23.72
C SER A 161 -5.37 11.25 -24.93
N ASP A 162 -4.92 10.48 -25.93
CA ASP A 162 -5.60 10.30 -27.21
C ASP A 162 -6.24 8.92 -27.38
N THR A 163 -6.08 8.00 -26.42
CA THR A 163 -6.61 6.64 -26.52
C THR A 163 -8.11 6.71 -26.77
N ALA A 164 -8.55 6.08 -27.86
CA ALA A 164 -9.95 6.14 -28.27
C ALA A 164 -10.84 5.35 -27.29
N PRO A 165 -12.07 5.83 -26.99
CA PRO A 165 -12.99 5.13 -26.08
C PRO A 165 -13.25 3.68 -26.48
N GLU A 166 -13.36 3.39 -27.77
CA GLU A 166 -13.53 2.03 -28.30
C GLU A 166 -12.34 1.10 -28.00
N VAL A 167 -11.12 1.64 -27.95
CA VAL A 167 -9.89 0.89 -27.62
C VAL A 167 -9.81 0.64 -26.11
N GLU A 168 -10.20 1.62 -25.30
CA GLU A 168 -10.34 1.43 -23.85
C GLU A 168 -11.36 0.32 -23.55
N GLN A 169 -12.54 0.35 -24.17
CA GLN A 169 -13.56 -0.69 -23.99
C GLN A 169 -13.09 -2.06 -24.46
N ALA A 170 -12.37 -2.13 -25.58
CA ALA A 170 -11.77 -3.38 -26.05
C ALA A 170 -10.70 -3.92 -25.08
N ALA A 171 -9.89 -3.05 -24.46
CA ALA A 171 -8.92 -3.42 -23.44
C ALA A 171 -9.59 -3.93 -22.15
N ILE A 172 -10.69 -3.29 -21.73
CA ILE A 172 -11.50 -3.75 -20.59
C ILE A 172 -12.07 -5.14 -20.88
N ALA A 173 -12.67 -5.34 -22.05
CA ALA A 173 -13.22 -6.63 -22.45
C ALA A 173 -12.13 -7.71 -22.53
N LEU A 174 -10.94 -7.36 -23.04
CA LEU A 174 -9.77 -8.25 -23.05
C LEU A 174 -9.38 -8.64 -21.62
N GLY A 175 -9.14 -7.69 -20.73
CA GLY A 175 -8.78 -7.95 -19.33
C GLY A 175 -9.79 -8.85 -18.60
N GLN A 176 -11.09 -8.59 -18.79
CA GLN A 176 -12.16 -9.41 -18.22
C GLN A 176 -12.14 -10.85 -18.78
N LYS A 177 -11.96 -11.01 -20.10
CA LYS A 177 -11.84 -12.33 -20.74
C LYS A 177 -10.59 -13.10 -20.30
N LEU A 178 -9.53 -12.42 -19.90
CA LEU A 178 -8.34 -13.00 -19.26
C LEU A 178 -8.58 -13.41 -17.78
N GLY A 179 -9.81 -13.29 -17.27
CA GLY A 179 -10.16 -13.61 -15.89
C GLY A 179 -9.65 -12.58 -14.87
N LYS A 180 -9.36 -11.35 -15.31
CA LYS A 180 -8.91 -10.26 -14.46
C LYS A 180 -10.06 -9.37 -14.02
N THR A 181 -9.93 -8.83 -12.82
CA THR A 181 -10.66 -7.63 -12.40
C THR A 181 -9.95 -6.43 -13.01
N VAL A 182 -10.68 -5.69 -13.84
CA VAL A 182 -10.17 -4.50 -14.53
C VAL A 182 -10.52 -3.27 -13.72
N VAL A 183 -9.55 -2.38 -13.57
CA VAL A 183 -9.77 -1.00 -13.11
C VAL A 183 -9.27 -0.06 -14.20
N VAL A 184 -9.91 1.10 -14.35
CA VAL A 184 -9.55 2.08 -15.38
C VAL A 184 -8.93 3.31 -14.72
N CYS A 185 -7.85 3.82 -15.30
CA CYS A 185 -7.28 5.11 -14.92
C CYS A 185 -6.77 5.91 -16.11
N GLY A 186 -6.60 7.21 -15.91
CA GLY A 186 -5.84 8.06 -16.82
C GLY A 186 -4.33 7.80 -16.76
N ASP A 187 -3.63 8.20 -17.81
CA ASP A 187 -2.17 8.17 -17.88
C ASP A 187 -1.56 9.15 -16.85
N SER A 188 -0.91 8.58 -15.84
CA SER A 188 -0.13 9.32 -14.87
C SER A 188 1.07 8.48 -14.43
N PRO A 189 2.17 9.11 -13.97
CA PRO A 189 3.30 8.38 -13.44
C PRO A 189 2.84 7.38 -12.35
N ASN A 190 3.20 6.11 -12.51
CA ASN A 190 2.88 5.01 -11.61
C ASN A 190 1.38 4.66 -11.44
N PHE A 191 0.49 5.13 -12.33
CA PHE A 191 -0.94 4.77 -12.38
C PHE A 191 -1.66 4.84 -11.02
N ILE A 192 -2.49 3.85 -10.65
CA ILE A 192 -3.19 3.86 -9.35
C ILE A 192 -2.31 3.21 -8.29
N VAL A 193 -2.01 1.92 -8.47
CA VAL A 193 -1.49 1.07 -7.41
C VAL A 193 -0.09 1.50 -6.97
N ASN A 194 0.82 1.72 -7.92
CA ASN A 194 2.20 2.09 -7.57
C ASN A 194 2.23 3.48 -6.95
N ARG A 195 1.47 4.43 -7.50
CA ARG A 195 1.34 5.82 -7.02
C ARG A 195 0.82 5.88 -5.59
N ILE A 196 -0.35 5.30 -5.30
CA ILE A 196 -0.98 5.35 -3.95
C ILE A 196 -0.17 4.55 -2.92
N ASN A 197 0.54 3.50 -3.34
CA ASN A 197 1.43 2.76 -2.44
C ASN A 197 2.74 3.51 -2.14
N ARG A 198 3.14 4.54 -2.91
CA ARG A 198 4.39 5.27 -2.64
C ARG A 198 4.41 5.91 -1.24
N PRO A 199 3.40 6.71 -0.82
CA PRO A 199 3.38 7.26 0.53
C PRO A 199 3.49 6.19 1.63
N VAL A 200 2.84 5.03 1.48
CA VAL A 200 2.96 3.93 2.46
C VAL A 200 4.41 3.51 2.65
N ASN A 201 5.13 3.29 1.55
CA ASN A 201 6.54 2.93 1.60
C ASN A 201 7.40 4.08 2.14
N LEU A 202 7.15 5.32 1.71
CA LEU A 202 7.91 6.50 2.14
C LEU A 202 7.73 6.81 3.63
N GLU A 203 6.55 6.60 4.20
CA GLU A 203 6.34 6.71 5.65
C GLU A 203 7.13 5.64 6.40
N ALA A 204 7.00 4.37 6.01
CA ALA A 204 7.74 3.28 6.65
C ALA A 204 9.27 3.47 6.55
N GLN A 205 9.75 3.96 5.42
CA GLN A 205 11.18 4.26 5.20
C GLN A 205 11.64 5.47 6.02
N GLN A 206 10.80 6.49 6.18
CA GLN A 206 11.11 7.65 7.02
C GLN A 206 11.17 7.24 8.49
N LEU A 207 10.18 6.48 8.98
CA LEU A 207 10.19 5.92 10.34
C LEU A 207 11.43 5.08 10.62
N LEU A 208 11.84 4.26 9.65
CA LEU A 208 13.09 3.50 9.72
C LEU A 208 14.32 4.42 9.79
N GLN A 209 14.35 5.50 9.00
CA GLN A 209 15.43 6.49 9.04
C GLN A 209 15.49 7.24 10.38
N ASP A 210 14.33 7.47 11.00
CA ASP A 210 14.18 8.12 12.30
C ASP A 210 14.53 7.18 13.47
N GLY A 211 14.88 5.92 13.18
CA GLY A 211 15.48 4.99 14.14
C GLY A 211 14.56 3.87 14.63
N LEU A 212 13.30 3.81 14.17
CA LEU A 212 12.39 2.74 14.53
C LEU A 212 12.83 1.41 13.89
N SER A 213 12.59 0.31 14.60
CA SER A 213 12.87 -1.03 14.09
C SER A 213 11.97 -1.38 12.90
N SER A 214 12.57 -1.97 11.86
CA SER A 214 11.82 -2.50 10.71
C SER A 214 10.72 -3.46 11.13
N LEU A 215 10.98 -4.29 12.14
CA LEU A 215 10.02 -5.25 12.67
C LEU A 215 8.87 -4.57 13.41
N THR A 216 9.13 -3.52 14.21
CA THR A 216 8.09 -2.73 14.88
C THR A 216 7.16 -2.07 13.87
N ILE A 217 7.73 -1.44 12.82
CA ILE A 217 6.97 -0.76 11.76
C ILE A 217 6.08 -1.76 11.02
N ASP A 218 6.66 -2.87 10.53
CA ASP A 218 5.90 -3.86 9.77
C ASP A 218 4.85 -4.56 10.64
N ARG A 219 5.18 -4.91 11.90
CA ARG A 219 4.23 -5.54 12.83
C ARG A 219 3.07 -4.61 13.14
N ALA A 220 3.31 -3.32 13.35
CA ALA A 220 2.26 -2.34 13.61
C ALA A 220 1.29 -2.23 12.43
N LEU A 221 1.79 -2.23 11.19
CA LEU A 221 0.93 -2.18 9.99
C LEU A 221 0.20 -3.50 9.73
N VAL A 222 0.80 -4.64 10.04
CA VAL A 222 0.14 -5.95 9.93
C VAL A 222 -0.94 -6.11 11.00
N GLN A 223 -0.60 -5.89 12.27
CA GLN A 223 -1.49 -6.15 13.39
C GLN A 223 -2.49 -5.02 13.62
N GLY A 224 -2.13 -3.78 13.32
CA GLY A 224 -2.96 -2.59 13.50
C GLY A 224 -3.82 -2.28 12.27
N ALA A 225 -3.18 -2.13 11.11
CA ALA A 225 -3.87 -1.81 9.85
C ALA A 225 -4.33 -3.03 9.05
N GLY A 226 -4.08 -4.27 9.50
CA GLY A 226 -4.54 -5.46 8.79
C GLY A 226 -3.83 -5.70 7.45
N PHE A 227 -2.63 -5.15 7.25
CA PHE A 227 -1.83 -5.48 6.07
C PHE A 227 -1.43 -6.96 6.12
N LYS A 228 -1.45 -7.66 4.98
CA LYS A 228 -1.02 -9.06 4.92
C LYS A 228 0.49 -9.22 5.19
N MET A 229 1.27 -8.22 4.80
CA MET A 229 2.71 -8.14 5.02
C MET A 229 3.10 -6.67 5.14
N GLY A 230 4.03 -6.38 6.05
CA GLY A 230 4.54 -5.02 6.20
C GLY A 230 5.27 -4.52 4.94
N PRO A 231 5.28 -3.19 4.71
CA PRO A 231 5.85 -2.60 3.50
C PRO A 231 7.36 -2.81 3.39
N LEU A 232 8.11 -2.83 4.50
CA LEU A 232 9.56 -3.01 4.46
C LEU A 232 9.91 -4.45 4.06
N MET A 233 9.24 -5.44 4.67
CA MET A 233 9.41 -6.86 4.33
C MET A 233 9.01 -7.13 2.87
N THR A 234 7.90 -6.55 2.42
CA THR A 234 7.44 -6.68 1.04
C THR A 234 8.46 -6.10 0.06
N SER A 235 9.02 -4.92 0.37
CA SER A 235 10.05 -4.30 -0.45
C SER A 235 11.36 -5.10 -0.46
N ASP A 236 11.71 -5.83 0.60
CA ASP A 236 12.89 -6.71 0.61
C ASP A 236 12.70 -7.97 -0.22
N LEU A 237 11.46 -8.48 -0.33
CA LEU A 237 11.13 -9.61 -1.21
C LEU A 237 11.18 -9.22 -2.68
N SER A 238 10.63 -8.05 -3.02
CA SER A 238 10.64 -7.55 -4.40
C SER A 238 12.02 -7.04 -4.82
N GLY A 239 12.67 -6.27 -3.95
CA GLY A 239 13.96 -5.63 -4.19
C GLY A 239 13.91 -4.14 -3.85
N VAL A 240 14.77 -3.70 -2.92
CA VAL A 240 14.81 -2.31 -2.44
C VAL A 240 15.09 -1.31 -3.57
N HIS A 241 15.98 -1.68 -4.50
CA HIS A 241 16.34 -0.88 -5.67
C HIS A 241 15.17 -0.68 -6.64
N ILE A 242 14.31 -1.68 -6.84
CA ILE A 242 13.12 -1.54 -7.69
C ILE A 242 12.18 -0.50 -7.10
N GLY A 243 11.93 -0.59 -5.78
CA GLY A 243 11.12 0.39 -5.06
C GLY A 243 11.69 1.81 -5.15
N LEU A 244 13.02 1.95 -5.06
CA LEU A 244 13.70 3.24 -5.23
C LEU A 244 13.52 3.80 -6.65
N THR A 245 13.73 2.98 -7.69
CA THR A 245 13.54 3.41 -9.09
C THR A 245 12.12 3.91 -9.34
N VAL A 246 11.10 3.18 -8.87
CA VAL A 246 9.70 3.58 -9.03
C VAL A 246 9.41 4.91 -8.34
N THR A 247 9.97 5.14 -7.14
CA THR A 247 9.84 6.41 -6.41
C THR A 247 10.61 7.55 -7.09
N GLU A 248 11.83 7.31 -7.57
CA GLU A 248 12.64 8.33 -8.25
C GLU A 248 12.02 8.75 -9.57
N ASN A 249 11.41 7.83 -10.32
CA ASN A 249 10.72 8.15 -11.56
C ASN A 249 9.55 9.11 -11.34
N ILE A 250 8.59 8.77 -10.46
CA ILE A 250 7.46 9.67 -10.19
C ILE A 250 7.91 11.01 -9.60
N PHE A 251 8.95 11.02 -8.75
CA PHE A 251 9.48 12.26 -8.21
C PHE A 251 10.12 13.13 -9.30
N LYS A 252 10.86 12.52 -10.24
CA LYS A 252 11.45 13.22 -11.38
C LYS A 252 10.39 13.80 -12.31
N GLU A 253 9.32 13.04 -12.59
CA GLU A 253 8.23 13.47 -13.47
C GLU A 253 7.38 14.59 -12.86
N THR A 254 7.12 14.54 -11.55
CA THR A 254 6.16 15.45 -10.90
C THR A 254 6.82 16.60 -10.15
N GLY A 255 8.07 16.45 -9.70
CA GLY A 255 8.71 17.35 -8.74
C GLY A 255 8.01 17.43 -7.37
N ASP A 256 7.00 16.59 -7.13
CA ASP A 256 6.12 16.73 -5.97
C ASP A 256 6.80 16.19 -4.70
N PRO A 257 6.91 17.00 -3.62
CA PRO A 257 7.58 16.57 -2.40
C PRO A 257 6.91 15.35 -1.72
N ARG A 258 5.65 15.02 -2.04
CA ARG A 258 5.00 13.77 -1.56
C ARG A 258 5.75 12.51 -1.97
N PHE A 259 6.45 12.55 -3.10
CA PHE A 259 7.20 11.41 -3.62
C PHE A 259 8.71 11.53 -3.39
N ARG A 260 9.16 12.52 -2.62
CA ARG A 260 10.58 12.76 -2.35
C ARG A 260 11.23 11.51 -1.72
N PRO A 261 12.24 10.90 -2.39
CA PRO A 261 12.88 9.68 -1.88
C PRO A 261 13.58 9.89 -0.54
N VAL A 262 13.44 8.93 0.37
CA VAL A 262 14.10 8.94 1.68
C VAL A 262 15.61 8.66 1.50
N PRO A 263 16.52 9.53 2.02
CA PRO A 263 17.96 9.38 1.85
C PRO A 263 18.52 8.01 2.28
N LEU A 264 17.99 7.42 3.35
CA LEU A 264 18.35 6.08 3.81
C LEU A 264 18.27 5.05 2.68
N VAL A 265 17.23 5.07 1.86
CA VAL A 265 17.01 4.06 0.81
C VAL A 265 18.11 4.13 -0.25
N ARG A 266 18.52 5.34 -0.65
CA ARG A 266 19.66 5.54 -1.56
C ARG A 266 20.95 4.99 -0.97
N LYS A 267 21.20 5.21 0.33
CA LYS A 267 22.37 4.67 1.02
C LYS A 267 22.36 3.14 1.00
N LEU A 268 21.21 2.52 1.29
CA LEU A 268 21.05 1.06 1.28
C LEU A 268 21.32 0.48 -0.12
N VAL A 269 20.71 1.04 -1.16
CA VAL A 269 20.89 0.57 -2.54
C VAL A 269 22.36 0.71 -2.99
N ARG A 270 23.01 1.85 -2.72
CA ARG A 270 24.43 2.06 -3.02
C ARG A 270 25.35 1.09 -2.28
N ALA A 271 24.96 0.65 -1.09
CA ALA A 271 25.68 -0.35 -0.29
C ALA A 271 25.37 -1.81 -0.69
N GLY A 272 24.58 -2.03 -1.74
CA GLY A 272 24.17 -3.38 -2.17
C GLY A 272 23.20 -4.06 -1.20
N HIS A 273 22.51 -3.31 -0.35
CA HIS A 273 21.46 -3.82 0.54
C HIS A 273 20.13 -3.87 -0.21
N LEU A 274 20.01 -4.86 -1.11
CA LEU A 274 18.95 -4.92 -2.11
C LEU A 274 17.72 -5.74 -1.69
N GLY A 275 17.72 -6.36 -0.50
CA GLY A 275 16.64 -7.20 0.00
C GLY A 275 17.07 -8.65 0.24
N LYS A 276 16.09 -9.56 0.30
CA LYS A 276 16.28 -10.98 0.65
C LYS A 276 17.27 -11.68 -0.27
N LYS A 277 17.22 -11.44 -1.58
CA LYS A 277 18.14 -12.06 -2.56
C LYS A 277 19.61 -11.66 -2.36
N ALA A 278 19.86 -10.49 -1.79
CA ALA A 278 21.19 -10.00 -1.46
C ALA A 278 21.62 -10.37 -0.03
N GLY A 279 20.80 -11.11 0.71
CA GLY A 279 21.02 -11.45 2.12
C GLY A 279 20.81 -10.28 3.09
N LYS A 280 20.50 -9.07 2.60
CA LYS A 280 20.30 -7.86 3.39
C LYS A 280 19.57 -6.77 2.60
N GLY A 281 18.60 -6.12 3.24
CA GLY A 281 17.78 -5.03 2.73
C GLY A 281 17.38 -4.12 3.88
N TYR A 282 16.09 -3.88 4.12
CA TYR A 282 15.59 -3.31 5.38
C TYR A 282 15.72 -4.26 6.57
N TYR A 283 15.79 -5.57 6.29
CA TYR A 283 16.16 -6.61 7.24
C TYR A 283 17.52 -7.22 6.90
N LEU A 284 18.09 -7.96 7.84
CA LEU A 284 19.21 -8.86 7.61
C LEU A 284 18.70 -10.29 7.46
N TYR A 285 19.27 -11.05 6.53
CA TYR A 285 18.92 -12.45 6.27
C TYR A 285 20.16 -13.35 6.45
N PRO A 286 20.55 -13.65 7.70
CA PRO A 286 21.68 -14.53 7.96
C PRO A 286 21.43 -15.94 7.39
N PRO A 287 22.46 -16.61 6.83
CA PRO A 287 22.33 -18.00 6.41
C PRO A 287 21.84 -18.90 7.57
N GLY A 288 20.80 -19.70 7.33
CA GLY A 288 20.24 -20.62 8.32
C GLY A 288 19.29 -19.99 9.34
N ALA A 289 19.07 -18.68 9.32
CA ALA A 289 18.06 -18.06 10.18
C ALA A 289 16.64 -18.37 9.69
N GLU A 290 15.76 -18.81 10.61
CA GLU A 290 14.34 -19.03 10.31
C GLU A 290 13.61 -17.72 9.99
N ASN A 291 13.98 -16.64 10.68
CA ASN A 291 13.36 -15.33 10.58
C ASN A 291 14.38 -14.24 10.22
N PRO A 292 13.97 -13.21 9.46
CA PRO A 292 14.82 -12.04 9.23
C PRO A 292 15.10 -11.30 10.54
N VAL A 293 16.30 -10.74 10.65
CA VAL A 293 16.72 -9.92 11.80
C VAL A 293 16.45 -8.44 11.47
N PRO A 294 15.79 -7.66 12.33
CA PRO A 294 15.55 -6.25 12.08
C PRO A 294 16.85 -5.44 12.08
N ARG A 295 16.84 -4.28 11.42
CA ARG A 295 18.01 -3.38 11.35
C ARG A 295 18.28 -2.66 12.66
N GLN A 296 17.25 -2.05 13.24
CA GLN A 296 17.33 -1.43 14.56
C GLN A 296 16.77 -2.40 15.60
N PRO A 297 17.33 -2.40 16.83
CA PRO A 297 16.82 -3.19 17.92
C PRO A 297 15.37 -2.81 18.26
N GLU A 298 14.59 -3.78 18.72
CA GLU A 298 13.28 -3.52 19.32
C GLU A 298 13.44 -2.95 20.74
N ILE A 299 12.49 -2.11 21.17
CA ILE A 299 12.39 -1.70 22.56
C ILE A 299 11.90 -2.90 23.38
N VAL A 300 12.70 -3.33 24.34
CA VAL A 300 12.36 -4.41 25.26
C VAL A 300 11.86 -3.82 26.57
N LEU A 301 10.61 -4.12 26.91
CA LEU A 301 9.99 -3.67 28.16
C LEU A 301 10.32 -4.63 29.32
N PRO A 302 10.56 -4.10 30.54
CA PRO A 302 10.65 -4.94 31.73
C PRO A 302 9.30 -5.60 32.05
N LEU A 303 9.32 -6.56 32.98
CA LEU A 303 8.08 -7.10 33.55
C LEU A 303 7.45 -6.07 34.48
N ALA A 304 6.12 -5.93 34.39
CA ALA A 304 5.33 -5.09 35.29
C ALA A 304 3.95 -5.72 35.51
N GLU A 305 3.35 -5.39 36.64
CA GLU A 305 1.97 -5.76 36.94
C GLU A 305 0.98 -4.78 36.31
N THR A 306 -0.26 -5.23 36.09
CA THR A 306 -1.32 -4.34 35.64
C THR A 306 -1.71 -3.38 36.77
N PRO A 307 -1.82 -2.07 36.53
CA PRO A 307 -2.35 -1.13 37.52
C PRO A 307 -3.74 -1.57 38.02
N ALA A 308 -3.89 -1.68 39.34
CA ALA A 308 -5.12 -2.21 39.95
C ALA A 308 -6.28 -1.20 39.92
N LYS A 309 -5.97 0.10 39.98
CA LYS A 309 -6.92 1.21 39.97
C LYS A 309 -6.67 2.07 38.74
N ILE A 310 -7.68 2.19 37.89
CA ILE A 310 -7.60 2.91 36.60
C ILE A 310 -8.68 3.98 36.58
N ALA A 311 -8.28 5.24 36.42
CA ALA A 311 -9.20 6.35 36.21
C ALA A 311 -9.22 6.77 34.74
N ILE A 312 -10.32 7.37 34.31
CA ILE A 312 -10.49 7.93 32.97
C ILE A 312 -10.99 9.36 33.11
N VAL A 313 -10.34 10.30 32.42
CA VAL A 313 -10.69 11.72 32.44
C VAL A 313 -11.09 12.18 31.04
N GLY A 314 -12.30 12.72 30.93
CA GLY A 314 -12.87 13.26 29.69
C GLY A 314 -13.85 12.30 28.99
N GLU A 315 -14.93 12.87 28.47
CA GLU A 315 -15.97 12.14 27.73
C GLU A 315 -15.63 12.10 26.24
N ASN A 316 -15.51 10.89 25.69
CA ASN A 316 -15.21 10.65 24.28
C ASN A 316 -15.73 9.25 23.90
N PRO A 317 -16.20 9.01 22.66
CA PRO A 317 -16.60 7.66 22.22
C PRO A 317 -15.53 6.58 22.45
N ALA A 318 -14.24 6.95 22.33
CA ALA A 318 -13.14 6.04 22.61
C ALA A 318 -13.00 5.71 24.11
N THR A 319 -13.21 6.69 25.00
CA THR A 319 -13.13 6.47 26.44
C THR A 319 -14.32 5.67 26.96
N GLU A 320 -15.52 5.87 26.42
CA GLU A 320 -16.70 5.05 26.75
C GLU A 320 -16.51 3.58 26.36
N LYS A 321 -15.99 3.33 25.15
CA LYS A 321 -15.65 1.97 24.71
C LYS A 321 -14.60 1.34 25.62
N LEU A 322 -13.57 2.09 25.98
CA LEU A 322 -12.50 1.60 26.85
C LEU A 322 -13.01 1.32 28.28
N LYS A 323 -13.86 2.18 28.83
CA LYS A 323 -14.54 1.99 30.12
C LYS A 323 -15.35 0.69 30.14
N ALA A 324 -16.11 0.41 29.08
CA ALA A 324 -16.84 -0.84 28.95
C ALA A 324 -15.91 -2.07 28.88
N GLN A 325 -14.81 -1.98 28.13
CA GLN A 325 -13.81 -3.05 28.03
C GLN A 325 -13.11 -3.34 29.37
N LEU A 326 -12.71 -2.30 30.10
CA LEU A 326 -12.04 -2.43 31.40
C LEU A 326 -12.98 -3.03 32.45
N THR A 327 -14.21 -2.50 32.55
CA THR A 327 -15.22 -2.99 33.50
C THR A 327 -15.58 -4.44 33.22
N GLY A 328 -15.79 -4.81 31.95
CA GLY A 328 -16.02 -6.20 31.53
C GLY A 328 -14.84 -7.14 31.78
N GLY A 329 -13.61 -6.60 31.84
CA GLY A 329 -12.38 -7.31 32.19
C GLY A 329 -12.08 -7.37 33.70
N GLY A 330 -13.04 -6.97 34.55
CA GLY A 330 -12.89 -6.97 36.01
C GLY A 330 -11.95 -5.89 36.55
N LEU A 331 -11.82 -4.77 35.83
CA LEU A 331 -11.09 -3.58 36.26
C LEU A 331 -12.10 -2.42 36.39
N PRO A 332 -12.68 -2.17 37.57
CA PRO A 332 -13.59 -1.05 37.77
C PRO A 332 -12.85 0.28 37.58
N ILE A 333 -13.59 1.30 37.13
CA ILE A 333 -13.04 2.65 37.00
C ILE A 333 -12.98 3.30 38.38
N GLU A 334 -11.79 3.82 38.72
CA GLU A 334 -11.54 4.59 39.93
C GLU A 334 -12.03 6.04 39.73
N GLU A 335 -12.79 6.54 40.71
CA GLU A 335 -13.34 7.90 40.67
C GLU A 335 -12.37 8.91 41.30
N ASP A 336 -11.57 8.49 42.29
CA ASP A 336 -10.55 9.35 42.89
C ASP A 336 -9.22 9.25 42.13
N LEU A 337 -8.88 10.31 41.39
CA LEU A 337 -7.63 10.41 40.63
C LEU A 337 -6.38 10.24 41.50
N ASN A 338 -6.44 10.56 42.80
CA ASN A 338 -5.31 10.43 43.71
C ASN A 338 -5.05 8.98 44.12
N GLU A 339 -6.05 8.11 43.99
CA GLU A 339 -5.92 6.68 44.27
C GLU A 339 -5.59 5.85 43.02
N ALA A 340 -5.69 6.45 41.83
CA ALA A 340 -5.43 5.79 40.57
C ALA A 340 -3.94 5.49 40.36
N GLY A 341 -3.63 4.24 40.00
CA GLY A 341 -2.29 3.85 39.55
C GLY A 341 -2.06 4.14 38.06
N LEU A 342 -3.14 4.34 37.31
CA LEU A 342 -3.14 4.74 35.90
C LEU A 342 -4.31 5.67 35.63
N VAL A 343 -4.04 6.82 35.01
CA VAL A 343 -5.04 7.79 34.58
C VAL A 343 -4.99 7.87 33.06
N LEU A 344 -6.13 7.62 32.41
CA LEU A 344 -6.29 7.69 30.97
C LEU A 344 -6.93 9.03 30.59
N LEU A 345 -6.22 9.84 29.81
CA LEU A 345 -6.68 11.17 29.38
C LEU A 345 -7.31 11.07 27.98
N ALA A 346 -8.58 11.44 27.87
CA ALA A 346 -9.38 11.31 26.64
C ALA A 346 -8.77 12.04 25.43
N PRO A 347 -9.01 11.57 24.20
CA PRO A 347 -8.65 12.31 22.99
C PRO A 347 -9.29 13.71 22.97
N GLY A 348 -8.52 14.74 22.61
CA GLY A 348 -8.96 16.14 22.59
C GLY A 348 -8.99 16.84 23.95
N LEU A 349 -8.68 16.15 25.06
CA LEU A 349 -8.54 16.80 26.36
C LEU A 349 -7.32 17.73 26.35
N ASP A 350 -7.49 18.97 26.83
CA ASP A 350 -6.35 19.85 27.07
C ASP A 350 -5.55 19.39 28.30
N TYR A 351 -4.51 18.61 28.05
CA TYR A 351 -3.64 18.09 29.11
C TYR A 351 -2.91 19.21 29.87
N ARG A 352 -2.74 20.41 29.28
CA ARG A 352 -2.06 21.53 29.95
C ARG A 352 -2.94 22.10 31.05
N GLU A 353 -4.20 22.36 30.74
CA GLU A 353 -5.17 22.80 31.75
C GLU A 353 -5.47 21.67 32.75
N PHE A 354 -5.48 20.40 32.31
CA PHE A 354 -5.61 19.27 33.23
C PHE A 354 -4.51 19.26 34.31
N PHE A 355 -3.23 19.25 33.94
CA PHE A 355 -2.11 19.16 34.90
C PHE A 355 -1.94 20.41 35.75
N LYS A 356 -2.38 21.58 35.27
CA LYS A 356 -2.44 22.80 36.06
C LYS A 356 -3.41 22.70 37.25
N HIS A 357 -4.50 21.95 37.10
CA HIS A 357 -5.50 21.75 38.14
C HIS A 357 -5.34 20.42 38.90
N HIS A 358 -4.65 19.45 38.31
CA HIS A 358 -4.39 18.12 38.87
C HIS A 358 -2.90 17.79 38.75
N PRO A 359 -2.04 18.29 39.65
CA PRO A 359 -0.61 17.99 39.63
C PRO A 359 -0.36 16.49 39.65
N ALA A 360 0.60 16.01 38.85
CA ALA A 360 0.85 14.58 38.71
C ALA A 360 1.32 13.95 40.03
N ALA A 361 0.62 12.91 40.47
CA ALA A 361 0.96 12.17 41.68
C ALA A 361 2.20 11.28 41.45
N PRO A 362 3.16 11.23 42.39
CA PRO A 362 4.28 10.32 42.30
C PRO A 362 3.84 8.86 42.17
N GLY A 363 4.35 8.15 41.16
CA GLY A 363 4.07 6.73 40.93
C GLY A 363 2.81 6.43 40.11
N THR A 364 1.93 7.42 39.88
CA THR A 364 0.77 7.30 38.99
C THR A 364 1.21 7.47 37.54
N VAL A 365 0.78 6.57 36.66
CA VAL A 365 0.98 6.69 35.22
C VAL A 365 -0.12 7.54 34.59
N TYR A 366 0.23 8.47 33.70
CA TYR A 366 -0.72 9.25 32.93
C TYR A 366 -0.59 8.90 31.45
N ALA A 367 -1.62 8.27 30.87
CA ALA A 367 -1.62 7.86 29.48
C ALA A 367 -2.50 8.77 28.63
N LEU A 368 -1.91 9.43 27.63
CA LEU A 368 -2.61 10.25 26.65
C LEU A 368 -3.21 9.35 25.58
N LEU A 369 -4.54 9.41 25.40
CA LEU A 369 -5.23 8.65 24.36
C LEU A 369 -5.28 9.37 23.00
N ASP A 370 -4.84 10.62 22.96
CA ASP A 370 -4.78 11.42 21.75
C ASP A 370 -3.49 11.16 20.96
N ALA A 371 -3.64 10.82 19.68
CA ALA A 371 -2.53 10.57 18.78
C ALA A 371 -1.76 11.82 18.33
N LEU A 372 -2.39 12.99 18.53
CA LEU A 372 -1.84 14.28 18.12
C LEU A 372 -1.27 15.07 19.31
N ALA A 373 -1.38 14.54 20.53
CA ALA A 373 -0.79 15.14 21.71
C ALA A 373 0.70 14.82 21.82
N SER A 374 1.51 15.82 22.19
CA SER A 374 2.92 15.58 22.52
C SER A 374 3.03 14.96 23.91
N VAL A 375 3.61 13.76 23.97
CA VAL A 375 3.90 13.03 25.21
C VAL A 375 5.04 13.72 25.97
N THR A 376 6.06 14.18 25.26
CA THR A 376 7.20 14.91 25.84
C THR A 376 6.74 16.21 26.48
N GLU A 377 5.92 17.00 25.79
CA GLU A 377 5.40 18.24 26.36
C GLU A 377 4.48 17.98 27.56
N ALA A 378 3.55 17.02 27.44
CA ALA A 378 2.69 16.63 28.56
C ALA A 378 3.52 16.14 29.76
N GLY A 379 4.60 15.40 29.50
CA GLY A 379 5.56 14.98 30.50
C GLY A 379 6.18 16.18 31.25
N PHE A 380 6.67 17.17 30.52
CA PHE A 380 7.21 18.39 31.11
C PHE A 380 6.17 19.14 31.95
N VAL A 381 4.97 19.36 31.40
CA VAL A 381 3.89 20.09 32.08
C VAL A 381 3.39 19.35 33.33
N SER A 382 3.41 18.03 33.32
CA SER A 382 3.03 17.20 34.48
C SER A 382 3.96 17.35 35.69
N GLY A 383 5.22 17.76 35.47
CA GLY A 383 6.29 17.69 36.48
C GLY A 383 6.78 16.28 36.82
N GLN A 384 6.25 15.23 36.17
CA GLN A 384 6.63 13.83 36.32
C GLN A 384 6.80 13.17 34.94
N PRO A 385 7.74 13.66 34.11
CA PRO A 385 7.83 13.26 32.69
C PRO A 385 8.08 11.76 32.49
N GLN A 386 8.71 11.09 33.46
CA GLN A 386 8.93 9.65 33.46
C GLN A 386 7.66 8.80 33.58
N ASN A 387 6.55 9.40 34.03
CA ASN A 387 5.26 8.76 34.28
C ASN A 387 4.19 9.09 33.22
N VAL A 388 4.50 9.95 32.25
CA VAL A 388 3.58 10.29 31.16
C VAL A 388 3.90 9.46 29.93
N ILE A 389 2.87 8.96 29.24
CA ILE A 389 3.02 8.07 28.09
C ILE A 389 1.90 8.29 27.07
N GLY A 390 2.17 8.08 25.79
CA GLY A 390 1.12 8.02 24.77
C GLY A 390 0.59 6.59 24.65
N LEU A 391 -0.74 6.43 24.64
CA LEU A 391 -1.41 5.16 24.45
C LEU A 391 -2.55 5.35 23.45
N GLN A 392 -2.34 5.02 22.19
CA GLN A 392 -3.32 5.28 21.15
C GLN A 392 -3.83 4.02 20.50
N ASN A 393 -5.15 3.97 20.25
CA ASN A 393 -5.69 3.12 19.21
C ASN A 393 -5.72 3.92 17.90
N PRO A 394 -4.90 3.56 16.90
CA PRO A 394 -4.80 4.34 15.67
C PRO A 394 -6.06 4.22 14.80
N LEU A 395 -6.79 3.10 14.84
CA LEU A 395 -7.94 2.81 13.97
C LEU A 395 -9.10 2.16 14.77
N PRO A 396 -9.70 2.84 15.76
CA PRO A 396 -10.60 2.22 16.75
C PRO A 396 -11.90 1.66 16.17
N SER A 397 -12.34 2.18 15.01
CA SER A 397 -13.51 1.70 14.27
C SER A 397 -13.22 0.46 13.40
N ILE A 398 -11.95 0.15 13.19
CA ILE A 398 -11.48 -0.90 12.26
C ILE A 398 -10.87 -2.07 13.05
N ASN A 399 -10.07 -1.73 14.06
CA ASN A 399 -9.35 -2.69 14.89
C ASN A 399 -9.23 -2.17 16.32
N ASP A 400 -10.01 -2.73 17.22
CA ASP A 400 -10.02 -2.36 18.63
C ASP A 400 -9.09 -3.21 19.52
N LYS A 401 -8.27 -4.06 18.90
CA LYS A 401 -7.33 -4.99 19.56
C LYS A 401 -5.86 -4.66 19.33
N PHE A 402 -5.56 -3.50 18.78
CA PHE A 402 -4.19 -3.02 18.58
C PHE A 402 -4.01 -1.60 19.11
N TYR A 403 -2.89 -1.37 19.81
CA TYR A 403 -2.52 -0.08 20.36
C TYR A 403 -1.05 0.25 20.06
N GLU A 404 -0.72 1.54 20.02
CA GLU A 404 0.66 2.01 19.97
C GLU A 404 1.01 2.72 21.27
N ILE A 405 2.14 2.32 21.86
CA ILE A 405 2.71 2.91 23.06
C ILE A 405 3.84 3.85 22.62
N ASN A 406 3.65 5.15 22.84
CA ASN A 406 4.59 6.21 22.50
C ASN A 406 5.32 6.72 23.73
N LEU A 407 6.65 6.61 23.73
CA LEU A 407 7.51 7.06 24.82
C LEU A 407 7.96 8.49 24.55
N GLY A 408 7.52 9.44 25.39
CA GLY A 408 8.12 10.76 25.43
C GLY A 408 9.60 10.70 25.81
N LEU A 409 10.30 11.81 25.66
CA LEU A 409 11.76 11.89 25.79
C LEU A 409 12.30 11.30 27.09
N GLU A 410 11.55 11.46 28.19
CA GLU A 410 11.93 10.99 29.53
C GLU A 410 11.03 9.85 30.06
N THR A 411 10.05 9.38 29.26
CA THR A 411 9.13 8.31 29.68
C THR A 411 9.91 7.06 30.06
N SER A 412 9.68 6.53 31.27
CA SER A 412 10.39 5.33 31.73
C SER A 412 9.88 4.06 31.05
N LEU A 413 10.76 3.07 30.88
CA LEU A 413 10.36 1.74 30.40
C LEU A 413 9.44 1.01 31.40
N GLU A 414 9.49 1.35 32.69
CA GLU A 414 8.57 0.82 33.69
C GLU A 414 7.13 1.32 33.45
N THR A 415 6.98 2.61 33.14
CA THR A 415 5.69 3.21 32.75
C THR A 415 5.12 2.51 31.52
N ALA A 416 5.93 2.31 30.48
CA ALA A 416 5.53 1.58 29.29
C ALA A 416 5.17 0.11 29.59
N ALA A 417 5.90 -0.55 30.49
CA ALA A 417 5.61 -1.92 30.91
C ALA A 417 4.26 -2.05 31.63
N LYS A 418 3.89 -1.10 32.50
CA LYS A 418 2.59 -1.08 33.19
C LYS A 418 1.42 -0.99 32.19
N VAL A 419 1.55 -0.11 31.19
CA VAL A 419 0.56 0.02 30.11
C VAL A 419 0.51 -1.24 29.25
N ALA A 420 1.66 -1.81 28.89
CA ALA A 420 1.73 -3.06 28.14
C ALA A 420 1.09 -4.24 28.90
N ALA A 421 1.25 -4.31 30.22
CA ALA A 421 0.62 -5.32 31.06
C ALA A 421 -0.92 -5.20 31.03
N LEU A 422 -1.45 -3.97 31.09
CA LEU A 422 -2.87 -3.71 30.92
C LEU A 422 -3.38 -4.19 29.56
N LEU A 423 -2.71 -3.82 28.47
CA LEU A 423 -3.10 -4.24 27.12
C LEU A 423 -3.11 -5.75 26.97
N LYS A 424 -2.10 -6.45 27.51
CA LYS A 424 -2.07 -7.93 27.55
C LYS A 424 -3.27 -8.49 28.29
N ARG A 425 -3.64 -7.92 29.46
CA ARG A 425 -4.82 -8.34 30.22
C ARG A 425 -6.12 -8.12 29.45
N MET A 426 -6.20 -7.06 28.64
CA MET A 426 -7.33 -6.79 27.74
C MET A 426 -7.34 -7.64 26.46
N GLY A 427 -6.34 -8.53 26.27
CA GLY A 427 -6.17 -9.32 25.06
C GLY A 427 -5.83 -8.48 23.83
N CYS A 428 -5.19 -7.33 24.02
CA CYS A 428 -4.77 -6.42 22.96
C CYS A 428 -3.29 -6.63 22.62
N SER A 429 -2.99 -6.55 21.33
CA SER A 429 -1.63 -6.47 20.80
C SER A 429 -1.14 -5.01 20.79
N TYR A 430 0.17 -4.81 20.75
CA TYR A 430 0.74 -3.47 20.75
C TYR A 430 2.10 -3.36 20.07
N ALA A 431 2.42 -2.14 19.65
CA ALA A 431 3.77 -1.72 19.26
C ALA A 431 4.29 -0.68 20.25
N VAL A 432 5.61 -0.68 20.49
CA VAL A 432 6.28 0.26 21.40
C VAL A 432 7.30 1.04 20.58
N MET A 433 7.28 2.36 20.71
CA MET A 433 8.17 3.24 19.96
C MET A 433 8.48 4.53 20.74
N PRO A 434 9.60 5.21 20.43
CA PRO A 434 9.78 6.60 20.84
C PRO A 434 8.66 7.46 20.29
N GLU A 435 8.41 8.61 20.92
CA GLU A 435 7.39 9.54 20.49
C GLU A 435 7.52 9.86 19.00
N THR A 436 6.48 9.48 18.28
CA THR A 436 6.39 9.58 16.84
C THR A 436 5.09 10.32 16.53
N PRO A 437 5.14 11.52 15.91
CA PRO A 437 3.94 12.28 15.56
C PRO A 437 2.93 11.40 14.79
N ALA A 438 1.71 11.30 15.31
CA ALA A 438 0.62 10.44 14.81
C ALA A 438 0.95 8.93 14.71
N GLY A 439 1.99 8.46 15.39
CA GLY A 439 2.42 7.07 15.41
C GLY A 439 2.79 6.46 14.06
N ILE A 440 2.71 5.13 13.96
CA ILE A 440 3.05 4.40 12.73
C ILE A 440 1.80 4.23 11.87
N VAL A 441 0.75 3.62 12.42
CA VAL A 441 -0.41 3.19 11.65
C VAL A 441 -1.19 4.38 11.12
N LEU A 442 -1.56 5.32 11.99
CA LEU A 442 -2.42 6.44 11.61
C LEU A 442 -1.73 7.33 10.56
N ARG A 443 -0.44 7.63 10.76
CA ARG A 443 0.42 8.36 9.81
C ARG A 443 0.48 7.68 8.43
N VAL A 444 0.76 6.38 8.38
CA VAL A 444 0.86 5.61 7.12
C VAL A 444 -0.48 5.57 6.38
N ILE A 445 -1.57 5.30 7.10
CA ILE A 445 -2.91 5.21 6.51
C ILE A 445 -3.40 6.57 6.01
N CYS A 446 -3.17 7.65 6.78
CA CYS A 446 -3.52 9.00 6.34
C CYS A 446 -2.72 9.43 5.10
N ALA A 447 -1.44 9.07 5.00
CA ALA A 447 -0.63 9.35 3.81
C ALA A 447 -1.17 8.61 2.57
N MET A 448 -1.58 7.36 2.71
CA MET A 448 -2.23 6.58 1.65
C MET A 448 -3.56 7.18 1.20
N ILE A 449 -4.43 7.54 2.17
CA ILE A 449 -5.72 8.18 1.90
C ILE A 449 -5.51 9.52 1.19
N ASN A 450 -4.53 10.30 1.64
CA ASN A 450 -4.24 11.60 1.05
C ASN A 450 -3.86 11.47 -0.43
N GLU A 451 -3.00 10.50 -0.77
CA GLU A 451 -2.64 10.26 -2.18
C GLU A 451 -3.82 9.74 -3.00
N ALA A 452 -4.65 8.86 -2.45
CA ALA A 452 -5.89 8.44 -3.11
C ALA A 452 -6.81 9.64 -3.37
N ALA A 453 -6.93 10.57 -2.41
CA ALA A 453 -7.71 11.78 -2.56
C ALA A 453 -7.13 12.73 -3.64
N PHE A 454 -5.81 12.84 -3.76
CA PHE A 454 -5.18 13.56 -4.88
C PHE A 454 -5.47 12.89 -6.22
N ALA A 455 -5.32 11.56 -6.32
CA ALA A 455 -5.66 10.81 -7.52
C ALA A 455 -7.13 11.04 -7.94
N LEU A 456 -8.06 11.02 -6.99
CA LEU A 456 -9.46 11.32 -7.26
C LEU A 456 -9.66 12.79 -7.71
N GLN A 457 -9.04 13.74 -7.01
CA GLN A 457 -9.13 15.17 -7.34
C GLN A 457 -8.59 15.48 -8.74
N GLU A 458 -7.58 14.74 -9.19
CA GLU A 458 -6.98 14.84 -10.52
C GLU A 458 -7.78 14.06 -11.59
N ASN A 459 -8.93 13.49 -11.24
CA ASN A 459 -9.76 12.62 -12.08
C ASN A 459 -9.00 11.41 -12.65
N LEU A 460 -8.02 10.88 -11.88
CA LEU A 460 -7.22 9.75 -12.31
C LEU A 460 -8.07 8.49 -12.45
N ALA A 461 -8.90 8.19 -11.46
CA ALA A 461 -9.75 7.00 -11.41
C ALA A 461 -10.94 7.22 -10.47
N SER A 462 -11.96 6.37 -10.61
CA SER A 462 -13.13 6.41 -9.73
C SER A 462 -12.80 5.97 -8.30
N VAL A 463 -13.62 6.35 -7.32
CA VAL A 463 -13.52 5.90 -5.92
C VAL A 463 -13.47 4.37 -5.85
N SER A 464 -14.37 3.68 -6.57
CA SER A 464 -14.45 2.21 -6.58
C SER A 464 -13.26 1.55 -7.25
N ASP A 465 -12.71 2.14 -8.31
CA ASP A 465 -11.54 1.61 -9.00
C ASP A 465 -10.29 1.75 -8.13
N ILE A 466 -10.11 2.89 -7.48
CA ILE A 466 -9.00 3.12 -6.55
C ILE A 466 -9.03 2.09 -5.41
N ASP A 467 -10.19 1.91 -4.78
CA ASP A 467 -10.34 0.94 -3.68
C ASP A 467 -10.14 -0.50 -4.15
N THR A 468 -10.62 -0.85 -5.35
CA THR A 468 -10.42 -2.18 -5.93
C THR A 468 -8.96 -2.43 -6.32
N ALA A 469 -8.30 -1.44 -6.89
CA ALA A 469 -6.90 -1.48 -7.27
C ALA A 469 -6.01 -1.74 -6.06
N MET A 470 -6.19 -0.98 -4.97
CA MET A 470 -5.38 -1.15 -3.76
C MET A 470 -5.64 -2.49 -3.06
N ARG A 471 -6.90 -2.95 -3.00
CA ARG A 471 -7.22 -4.27 -2.43
C ARG A 471 -6.60 -5.41 -3.21
N LEU A 472 -6.68 -5.40 -4.54
CA LEU A 472 -6.23 -6.54 -5.36
C LEU A 472 -4.75 -6.46 -5.74
N GLY A 473 -4.22 -5.26 -5.97
CA GLY A 473 -2.83 -5.02 -6.36
C GLY A 473 -1.85 -5.11 -5.19
N MET A 474 -2.26 -4.64 -4.00
CA MET A 474 -1.43 -4.67 -2.78
C MET A 474 -1.90 -5.69 -1.74
N ASN A 475 -3.00 -6.41 -2.01
CA ASN A 475 -3.60 -7.34 -1.06
C ASN A 475 -3.92 -6.68 0.29
N TYR A 476 -4.40 -5.43 0.26
CA TYR A 476 -4.91 -4.76 1.45
C TYR A 476 -6.30 -5.26 1.82
N GLY A 477 -6.61 -5.30 3.12
CA GLY A 477 -7.92 -5.76 3.61
C GLY A 477 -9.09 -4.93 3.08
N GLN A 478 -8.85 -3.63 2.85
CA GLN A 478 -9.83 -2.70 2.30
C GLN A 478 -9.13 -1.57 1.54
N GLY A 479 -9.90 -0.81 0.75
CA GLY A 479 -9.38 0.31 -0.03
C GLY A 479 -9.18 1.58 0.79
N PRO A 480 -8.37 2.55 0.30
CA PRO A 480 -8.10 3.80 1.01
C PRO A 480 -9.37 4.60 1.34
N PHE A 481 -10.37 4.67 0.46
CA PHE A 481 -11.59 5.43 0.75
C PHE A 481 -12.49 4.73 1.77
N GLN A 482 -12.51 3.39 1.77
CA GLN A 482 -13.08 2.61 2.87
C GLN A 482 -12.39 2.89 4.21
N TYR A 483 -11.05 2.96 4.25
CA TYR A 483 -10.32 3.39 5.45
C TYR A 483 -10.73 4.80 5.88
N ALA A 484 -10.78 5.75 4.94
CA ALA A 484 -11.13 7.14 5.23
C ALA A 484 -12.52 7.27 5.86
N ASP A 485 -13.52 6.62 5.26
CA ASP A 485 -14.90 6.70 5.72
C ASP A 485 -15.14 6.00 7.07
N GLN A 486 -14.38 4.94 7.39
CA GLN A 486 -14.44 4.26 8.70
C GLN A 486 -13.70 5.03 9.80
N LEU A 487 -12.58 5.67 9.45
CA LEU A 487 -11.76 6.43 10.38
C LEU A 487 -12.37 7.79 10.73
N GLY A 488 -13.06 8.40 9.76
CA GLY A 488 -13.55 9.77 9.84
C GLY A 488 -12.68 10.73 9.02
N LEU A 489 -13.26 11.42 8.04
CA LEU A 489 -12.51 12.34 7.17
C LEU A 489 -11.97 13.56 7.93
N ASP A 490 -12.66 14.00 8.98
CA ASP A 490 -12.20 15.01 9.92
C ASP A 490 -10.94 14.57 10.66
N ARG A 491 -10.90 13.32 11.14
CA ARG A 491 -9.70 12.75 11.78
C ARG A 491 -8.53 12.61 10.81
N VAL A 492 -8.79 12.16 9.57
CA VAL A 492 -7.78 12.11 8.51
C VAL A 492 -7.21 13.51 8.27
N LEU A 493 -8.08 14.51 8.10
CA LEU A 493 -7.66 15.89 7.83
C LEU A 493 -6.87 16.49 9.01
N ALA A 494 -7.35 16.30 10.25
CA ALA A 494 -6.68 16.77 11.45
C ALA A 494 -5.29 16.15 11.60
N THR A 495 -5.16 14.86 11.29
CA THR A 495 -3.86 14.16 11.32
C THR A 495 -2.88 14.73 10.29
N LEU A 496 -3.34 14.96 9.06
CA LEU A 496 -2.49 15.53 8.00
C LEU A 496 -2.07 16.96 8.33
N ASP A 497 -2.99 17.78 8.84
CA ASP A 497 -2.70 19.15 9.25
C ASP A 497 -1.74 19.21 10.43
N TYR A 498 -1.91 18.31 11.41
CA TYR A 498 -0.97 18.14 12.51
C TYR A 498 0.43 17.74 12.02
N LEU A 499 0.54 16.69 11.20
CA LEU A 499 1.83 16.25 10.65
C LEU A 499 2.51 17.35 9.82
N HIS A 500 1.74 18.11 9.05
CA HIS A 500 2.25 19.24 8.28
C HIS A 500 2.77 20.36 9.19
N ALA A 501 2.03 20.71 10.25
CA ALA A 501 2.44 21.73 11.21
C ALA A 501 3.67 21.29 12.02
N GLU A 502 3.70 20.06 12.49
CA GLU A 502 4.75 19.50 13.33
C GLU A 502 6.08 19.35 12.60
N THR A 503 6.04 18.89 11.34
CA THR A 503 7.26 18.58 10.58
C THR A 503 7.69 19.69 9.63
N GLY A 504 6.77 20.59 9.27
CA GLY A 504 6.95 21.54 8.16
C GLY A 504 7.11 20.88 6.79
N ASP A 505 6.93 19.55 6.67
CA ASP A 505 7.16 18.83 5.42
C ASP A 505 5.93 18.94 4.50
N PRO A 506 6.05 19.55 3.31
CA PRO A 506 4.94 19.72 2.37
C PRO A 506 4.38 18.39 1.81
N ARG A 507 5.01 17.24 2.11
CA ARG A 507 4.43 15.90 1.85
C ARG A 507 3.08 15.71 2.54
N TYR A 508 2.86 16.35 3.69
CA TYR A 508 1.64 16.17 4.48
C TYR A 508 0.51 17.12 4.11
N ARG A 509 0.72 18.00 3.12
CA ARG A 509 -0.35 18.90 2.69
C ARG A 509 -1.58 18.08 2.27
N ALA A 510 -2.71 18.35 2.90
CA ALA A 510 -3.94 17.63 2.61
C ALA A 510 -4.46 17.97 1.21
N ALA A 511 -4.95 16.96 0.49
CA ALA A 511 -5.71 17.16 -0.74
C ALA A 511 -6.90 18.09 -0.48
N VAL A 512 -7.18 19.00 -1.43
CA VAL A 512 -8.23 20.02 -1.26
C VAL A 512 -9.60 19.36 -1.13
N ILE A 513 -9.84 18.23 -1.81
CA ILE A 513 -11.09 17.49 -1.72
C ILE A 513 -11.40 17.01 -0.29
N LEU A 514 -10.40 16.61 0.51
CA LEU A 514 -10.61 16.23 1.91
C LEU A 514 -11.16 17.41 2.72
N ARG A 515 -10.58 18.60 2.54
CA ARG A 515 -11.07 19.83 3.19
C ARG A 515 -12.50 20.17 2.77
N GLN A 516 -12.81 20.04 1.49
CA GLN A 516 -14.15 20.30 0.96
C GLN A 516 -15.19 19.33 1.55
N MET A 517 -14.84 18.04 1.64
CA MET A 517 -15.73 17.01 2.19
C MET A 517 -16.00 17.23 3.69
N VAL A 518 -14.97 17.52 4.48
CA VAL A 518 -15.12 17.84 5.91
C VAL A 518 -16.00 19.08 6.10
N ARG A 519 -15.76 20.17 5.35
CA ARG A 519 -16.60 21.39 5.41
C ARG A 519 -18.05 21.14 4.98
N ALA A 520 -18.28 20.15 4.12
CA ALA A 520 -19.61 19.74 3.69
C ALA A 520 -20.29 18.75 4.67
N GLY A 521 -19.67 18.45 5.82
CA GLY A 521 -20.19 17.50 6.81
C GLY A 521 -20.16 16.04 6.33
N LYS A 522 -19.39 15.72 5.28
CA LYS A 522 -19.23 14.36 4.76
C LYS A 522 -18.08 13.67 5.49
N LEU A 523 -18.34 13.20 6.70
CA LEU A 523 -17.33 12.66 7.60
C LEU A 523 -17.14 11.15 7.47
N GLY A 524 -17.82 10.50 6.53
CA GLY A 524 -17.80 9.04 6.40
C GLY A 524 -18.98 8.38 7.12
N GLN A 525 -18.76 7.19 7.66
CA GLN A 525 -19.80 6.33 8.24
C GLN A 525 -20.58 7.04 9.36
N VAL A 526 -19.88 7.78 10.23
CA VAL A 526 -20.49 8.50 11.37
C VAL A 526 -21.50 9.55 10.96
N SER A 527 -21.37 10.11 9.74
CA SER A 527 -22.29 11.11 9.19
C SER A 527 -23.25 10.54 8.14
N GLY A 528 -23.19 9.22 7.89
CA GLY A 528 -23.93 8.56 6.81
C GLY A 528 -23.39 8.82 5.40
N ARG A 529 -22.38 9.68 5.24
CA ARG A 529 -21.84 10.04 3.91
C ARG A 529 -20.37 10.45 3.97
N GLY A 530 -19.55 9.85 3.11
CA GLY A 530 -18.15 10.22 2.88
C GLY A 530 -17.84 10.12 1.39
N PHE A 531 -16.81 9.33 1.04
CA PHE A 531 -16.56 8.91 -0.34
C PHE A 531 -17.63 7.94 -0.83
N TYR A 532 -18.20 7.14 0.08
CA TYR A 532 -19.37 6.31 -0.12
C TYR A 532 -20.60 6.89 0.59
N SER A 533 -21.77 6.33 0.29
CA SER A 533 -23.02 6.63 1.00
C SER A 533 -23.39 5.44 1.89
N TYR A 534 -23.80 5.72 3.13
CA TYR A 534 -24.12 4.72 4.13
C TYR A 534 -25.58 4.90 4.60
N GLN A 535 -26.26 3.80 4.86
CA GLN A 535 -27.54 3.86 5.56
C GLN A 535 -27.25 4.20 7.02
N VAL A 536 -27.75 5.34 7.50
CA VAL A 536 -27.68 5.70 8.91
C VAL A 536 -28.72 4.85 9.63
N SER A 537 -28.25 3.93 10.49
CA SER A 537 -29.12 3.12 11.36
C SER A 537 -29.59 3.91 12.57
#